data_AF-A0A3F2U7Q9-F1
#
_entry.id   AF-A0A3F2U7Q9-F1
#
_cell.length_a   1.000
_cell.length_b   1.000
_cell.length_c   1.000
_cell.angle_alpha   90.00
_cell.angle_beta   90.00
_cell.angle_gamma   90.00
#
_symmetry.space_group_name_H-M   'P 1'
#
loop_
_entity.id
_entity.type
_entity.pdbx_description
1 polymer ?
#
loop_
_entity_poly.entity_id
_entity_poly.type
_entity_poly.pdbx_seq_one_letter_code
_entity_poly.pdbx_strand_id
1 'polypeptide(L)' 'MSAAAGKPNEFPWDSVMATAFGLLRLSPNEFWSMTPREMERAMSVLGSRTSAPGRNDLADLMQRFPDGERGERHG' A
#
# COMPACT_ATOMS: atom_id res chain seq x y z
N MET A 1 -0.70 0.00 -22.66
CA MET A 1 -1.88 -0.49 -21.92
C MET A 1 -2.14 0.49 -20.79
N SER A 2 -3.32 1.08 -20.74
CA SER A 2 -3.63 2.24 -19.90
C SER A 2 -3.76 1.80 -18.44
N ALA A 3 -2.78 2.13 -17.59
CA ALA A 3 -2.96 2.12 -16.16
C ALA A 3 -4.05 3.15 -15.83
N ALA A 4 -5.09 2.73 -15.11
CA ALA A 4 -6.30 3.48 -14.88
C ALA A 4 -6.02 4.94 -14.49
N ALA A 5 -6.61 5.87 -15.25
CA ALA A 5 -6.69 7.28 -14.91
C ALA A 5 -7.59 7.46 -13.69
N GLY A 6 -6.99 7.56 -12.51
CA GLY A 6 -7.60 8.00 -11.26
C GLY A 6 -6.65 8.94 -10.55
N LYS A 7 -7.15 9.77 -9.62
CA LYS A 7 -6.33 10.58 -8.68
C LYS A 7 -5.17 9.73 -8.13
N PRO A 8 -4.03 10.31 -7.70
CA PRO A 8 -2.95 9.52 -7.09
C PRO A 8 -3.59 8.61 -6.05
N ASN A 9 -3.62 7.31 -6.35
CA ASN A 9 -4.36 6.35 -5.55
C ASN A 9 -3.57 6.21 -4.26
N GLU A 10 -3.97 6.97 -3.25
CA GLU A 10 -3.59 6.75 -1.87
C GLU A 10 -3.86 5.29 -1.54
N PHE A 11 -3.01 4.71 -0.69
CA PHE A 11 -3.23 3.35 -0.23
C PHE A 11 -4.63 3.26 0.41
N PRO A 12 -5.46 2.25 0.06
CA PRO A 12 -6.89 2.21 0.41
C PRO A 12 -7.11 1.79 1.87
N TRP A 13 -6.69 2.64 2.82
CA TRP A 13 -6.70 2.36 4.26
C TRP A 13 -8.06 1.94 4.77
N ASP A 14 -9.13 2.62 4.38
CA ASP A 14 -10.50 2.32 4.85
C ASP A 14 -10.91 0.88 4.52
N SER A 15 -10.66 0.44 3.30
CA SER A 15 -11.01 -0.92 2.85
C SER A 15 -10.17 -1.99 3.55
N VAL A 16 -8.88 -1.70 3.75
CA VAL A 16 -7.94 -2.59 4.43
C VAL A 16 -8.32 -2.75 5.91
N MET A 17 -8.61 -1.65 6.61
CA MET A 17 -8.99 -1.68 8.03
C MET A 17 -10.37 -2.30 8.24
N ALA A 18 -11.35 -2.03 7.37
CA ALA A 18 -12.67 -2.65 7.45
C ALA A 18 -12.58 -4.18 7.30
N THR A 19 -11.72 -4.65 6.40
CA THR A 19 -11.47 -6.08 6.20
C THR A 19 -10.77 -6.71 7.41
N ALA A 20 -9.69 -6.07 7.89
CA ALA A 20 -8.89 -6.57 9.01
C ALA A 20 -9.72 -6.68 10.29
N PHE A 21 -10.46 -5.63 10.66
CA PHE A 21 -11.21 -5.58 11.91
C PHE A 21 -12.59 -6.25 11.82
N GLY A 22 -13.24 -6.20 10.67
CA GLY A 22 -14.56 -6.77 10.47
C GLY A 22 -14.52 -8.26 10.12
N LEU A 23 -13.89 -8.58 8.99
CA LEU A 23 -13.94 -9.93 8.43
C LEU A 23 -12.92 -10.86 9.10
N LEU A 24 -11.68 -10.39 9.26
CA LEU A 24 -10.60 -11.19 9.85
C LEU A 24 -10.58 -11.11 11.39
N ARG A 25 -11.33 -10.18 11.97
CA ARG A 25 -11.43 -9.95 13.43
C ARG A 25 -10.07 -9.76 14.12
N LEU A 26 -9.11 -9.20 13.41
CA LEU A 26 -7.81 -8.85 14.00
C LEU A 26 -8.02 -7.74 15.03
N SER A 27 -7.35 -7.83 16.17
CA SER A 27 -7.23 -6.67 17.05
C SER A 27 -6.37 -5.58 16.40
N PRO A 28 -6.53 -4.30 16.78
CA PRO A 28 -5.64 -3.24 16.29
C PRO A 28 -4.15 -3.54 16.53
N ASN A 29 -3.83 -4.17 17.67
CA ASN A 29 -2.45 -4.51 18.00
C ASN A 29 -1.87 -5.57 17.06
N GLU A 30 -2.63 -6.61 16.75
CA GLU A 30 -2.21 -7.64 15.78
C GLU A 30 -2.01 -7.03 14.41
N PHE A 31 -2.98 -6.24 13.94
CA PHE A 31 -2.90 -5.57 12.63
C PHE A 31 -1.66 -4.70 12.47
N TRP A 32 -1.34 -3.86 13.47
CA TRP A 32 -0.19 -2.96 13.40
C TRP A 32 1.15 -3.65 13.65
N SER A 33 1.16 -4.83 14.28
CA SER A 33 2.38 -5.61 14.52
C SER A 33 2.74 -6.54 13.35
N MET A 34 1.79 -6.79 12.44
CA MET A 34 2.01 -7.65 11.29
C MET A 34 2.94 -7.02 10.26
N THR A 35 3.77 -7.85 9.63
CA THR A 35 4.56 -7.44 8.47
C THR A 35 3.66 -7.29 7.24
N PRO A 36 4.04 -6.46 6.24
CA PRO A 36 3.30 -6.35 4.98
C PRO A 36 3.11 -7.69 4.25
N ARG A 37 4.06 -8.64 4.40
CA ARG A 37 3.95 -9.98 3.82
C ARG A 37 2.89 -10.82 4.50
N GLU A 38 2.80 -10.77 5.82
CA GLU A 38 1.74 -11.46 6.56
C GLU A 38 0.37 -10.87 6.26
N MET A 39 0.30 -9.54 6.15
CA MET A 39 -0.93 -8.85 5.74
C MET A 39 -1.37 -9.25 4.33
N GLU A 40 -0.43 -9.30 3.36
CA GLU A 40 -0.73 -9.80 2.00
C GLU A 40 -1.32 -11.20 2.05
N ARG A 41 -0.75 -12.11 2.84
CA ARG A 41 -1.26 -13.48 2.96
C ARG A 41 -2.64 -13.55 3.60
N ALA A 42 -2.86 -12.81 4.68
CA ALA A 42 -4.15 -12.76 5.37
C ALA A 42 -5.27 -12.24 4.44
N MET A 43 -4.94 -11.34 3.51
CA MET A 43 -5.90 -10.74 2.58
C MET A 43 -5.93 -11.41 1.20
N SER A 44 -4.99 -12.29 0.88
CA SER A 44 -4.80 -12.87 -0.46
C SER A 44 -6.00 -13.65 -0.99
N VAL A 45 -6.88 -14.14 -0.11
CA VAL A 45 -8.12 -14.84 -0.48
C VAL A 45 -9.25 -13.91 -0.93
N LEU A 46 -9.10 -12.60 -0.71
CA LEU A 46 -10.12 -11.58 -0.97
C LEU A 46 -9.83 -10.75 -2.22
N GLY A 47 -8.63 -10.87 -2.81
CA GLY A 47 -8.17 -9.98 -3.87
C GLY A 47 -7.44 -10.68 -5.02
N SER A 48 -7.41 -10.02 -6.17
CA SER A 48 -6.56 -10.44 -7.28
C SER A 48 -5.09 -10.13 -6.95
N ARG A 49 -4.20 -11.09 -7.23
CA ARG A 49 -2.76 -10.90 -7.07
C ARG A 49 -2.29 -9.80 -8.03
N THR A 50 -1.82 -8.68 -7.50
CA THR A 50 -1.10 -7.67 -8.30
C THR A 50 0.33 -8.15 -8.52
N SER A 51 0.81 -8.07 -9.76
CA SER A 51 2.21 -8.37 -10.08
C SER A 51 3.13 -7.37 -9.40
N ALA A 52 4.30 -7.83 -8.95
CA ALA A 52 5.32 -6.92 -8.46
C ALA A 52 5.72 -5.93 -9.59
N PRO A 53 6.02 -4.65 -9.27
CA PRO A 53 6.48 -3.68 -10.25
C PRO A 53 7.73 -4.19 -10.96
N GLY A 54 7.80 -4.00 -12.27
CA GLY A 54 9.01 -4.23 -13.03
C GLY A 54 10.09 -3.18 -12.72
N ARG A 55 11.31 -3.40 -13.23
CA ARG A 55 12.42 -2.44 -13.04
C ARG A 55 12.09 -1.05 -13.59
N ASN A 56 11.40 -0.97 -14.73
CA ASN A 56 11.01 0.30 -15.33
C ASN A 56 9.94 1.01 -14.47
N ASP A 57 8.96 0.27 -13.97
CA ASP A 57 7.94 0.82 -13.07
C ASP A 57 8.58 1.39 -11.79
N LEU A 58 9.60 0.70 -11.25
CA LEU A 58 10.35 1.22 -10.11
C LEU A 58 11.13 2.49 -10.45
N ALA A 59 11.79 2.55 -11.61
CA ALA A 59 12.50 3.75 -12.06
C ALA A 59 11.55 4.95 -12.21
N ASP A 60 10.36 4.72 -12.78
CA ASP A 60 9.32 5.74 -12.91
C ASP A 60 8.82 6.22 -11.53
N LEU A 61 8.68 5.32 -10.56
CA LEU A 61 8.31 5.67 -9.18
C LEU A 61 9.38 6.53 -8.51
N MET A 62 10.65 6.17 -8.64
CA MET A 62 11.77 6.95 -8.08
C MET A 62 11.86 8.36 -8.69
N GLN A 63 11.54 8.51 -9.98
CA GLN A 63 11.48 9.82 -10.63
C GLN A 63 10.29 10.65 -10.14
N ARG A 64 9.13 10.02 -9.92
CA ARG A 64 7.89 10.70 -9.48
C ARG A 64 7.91 11.06 -8.00
N PHE A 65 8.59 10.28 -7.18
CA PHE A 65 8.68 10.46 -5.74
C PHE A 65 10.16 10.45 -5.32
N PRO A 66 10.93 11.50 -5.64
CA PRO A 66 12.32 11.57 -5.24
C PRO A 66 12.44 11.71 -3.72
N ASP A 67 13.29 10.91 -3.08
CA ASP A 67 13.55 10.90 -1.63
C ASP A 67 14.34 12.14 -1.13
N GLY A 68 14.42 13.20 -1.93
CA GLY A 68 15.14 14.44 -1.63
C GLY A 68 14.62 15.14 -0.37
N GLU A 69 15.51 15.86 0.29
CA GLU A 69 15.32 16.48 1.61
C GLU A 69 14.07 17.37 1.68
N ARG A 70 12.96 16.81 2.17
CA ARG A 70 11.87 17.60 2.75
C ARG A 70 12.30 18.04 4.16
N GLY A 71 13.42 18.75 4.21
CA GLY A 71 14.20 19.03 5.41
C GLY A 71 14.47 20.50 5.64
N GLU A 72 13.75 21.43 5.03
CA GLU A 72 13.80 22.84 5.45
C GLU A 72 12.42 23.49 5.30
N ARG A 73 11.79 23.75 6.46
CA ARG A 73 10.74 24.77 6.77
C ARG A 73 9.82 24.24 7.88
N HIS A 74 10.38 24.06 9.07
CA HIS A 74 9.65 24.37 10.29
C HIS A 74 10.39 25.54 10.93
N GLY A 75 9.83 26.74 10.73
CA GLY A 75 10.17 27.91 11.55
C GLY A 75 9.50 27.82 12.91
#